data_AF-A0A183HP65-F1
#
_entry.id   AF-A0A183HP65-F1
#
_cell.length_a   1.000
_cell.length_b   1.000
_cell.length_c   1.000
_cell.angle_alpha   90.00
_cell.angle_beta   90.00
_cell.angle_gamma   90.00
#
_symmetry.space_group_name_H-M   'P 1'
#
loop_
_entity.id
_entity.type
_entity.pdbx_description
1 polymer ?
#
loop_
_entity_poly.entity_id
_entity_poly.type
_entity_poly.pdbx_seq_one_letter_code
_entity_poly.pdbx_strand_id
1 'polypeptide(L)'
;MVYNNGRVDVTIETKRKKKKLDIFTKFVREWEAFELDALICPAFTGGVSPFVKNIFPAVPHHYPNRLAICAFSTGLFNLLDFPAGVVPTGTVNSDDDKLLADEASWHTGNDLALKMLRSAARNSAGLPVAVQVVTLPFREEKCLSVMKEVEKLWK
;
A
#
# COMPACT_ATOMS: atom_id res chain seq x y z
N MET A 1 5.76 22.48 -8.46
CA MET A 1 6.87 23.00 -9.29
C MET A 1 7.73 23.91 -8.44
N VAL A 2 9.06 23.87 -8.59
CA VAL A 2 9.95 24.79 -7.84
C VAL A 2 10.24 25.97 -8.75
N TYR A 3 9.83 27.14 -8.31
CA TYR A 3 10.06 28.38 -9.04
C TYR A 3 11.28 29.07 -8.45
N ASN A 4 12.16 29.54 -9.33
CA ASN A 4 13.26 30.42 -8.98
C ASN A 4 13.10 31.71 -9.80
N ASN A 5 12.91 32.85 -9.14
CA ASN A 5 12.59 34.14 -9.79
C ASN A 5 11.44 34.06 -10.81
N GLY A 6 10.33 33.39 -10.46
CA GLY A 6 9.12 33.31 -11.31
C GLY A 6 9.25 32.42 -12.56
N ARG A 7 10.41 31.76 -12.76
CA ARG A 7 10.61 30.75 -13.81
C ARG A 7 10.74 29.37 -13.19
N VAL A 8 10.30 28.36 -13.91
CA VAL A 8 10.47 26.96 -13.49
C VAL A 8 11.96 26.65 -13.47
N ASP A 9 12.46 26.14 -12.35
CA ASP A 9 13.85 25.73 -12.25
C ASP A 9 14.04 24.39 -12.99
N VAL A 10 14.43 24.52 -14.27
CA VAL A 10 14.64 23.40 -15.20
C VAL A 10 15.69 22.42 -14.68
N THR A 11 16.69 22.88 -13.92
CA THR A 11 17.76 22.03 -13.38
C THR A 11 17.20 21.09 -12.31
N ILE A 12 16.38 21.63 -11.40
CA ILE A 12 15.73 20.85 -10.35
C ILE A 12 14.74 19.84 -10.97
N GLU A 13 13.98 20.28 -11.98
CA GLU A 13 13.01 19.41 -12.65
C GLU A 13 13.67 18.25 -13.40
N THR A 14 14.78 18.52 -14.09
CA THR A 14 15.57 17.50 -14.80
C THR A 14 16.16 16.47 -13.82
N LYS A 15 16.69 16.92 -12.67
CA LYS A 15 17.18 16.03 -11.61
C LYS A 15 16.06 15.14 -11.05
N ARG A 16 14.86 15.69 -10.85
CA ARG A 16 13.69 14.93 -10.37
C ARG A 16 13.25 13.87 -11.37
N LYS A 17 13.16 14.22 -12.67
CA LYS A 17 12.82 13.27 -13.75
C LYS A 17 13.84 12.14 -13.83
N LYS A 18 15.14 12.46 -13.76
CA LYS A 18 16.21 11.45 -13.76
C LYS A 18 16.12 10.50 -12.57
N LYS A 19 15.86 11.02 -11.37
CA LYS A 19 15.70 10.19 -10.16
C LYS A 19 14.45 9.30 -10.23
N LYS A 20 13.33 9.81 -10.75
CA LYS A 20 12.12 9.00 -10.97
C LYS A 20 12.40 7.86 -11.97
N LEU A 21 13.07 8.17 -13.08
CA LEU A 21 13.42 7.18 -14.10
C LEU A 21 14.36 6.10 -13.54
N ASP A 22 15.32 6.47 -12.71
CA ASP A 22 16.24 5.52 -12.06
C ASP A 22 15.49 4.53 -11.15
N ILE A 23 14.59 5.04 -10.30
CA ILE A 23 13.75 4.20 -9.43
C ILE A 23 12.85 3.30 -10.26
N PHE A 24 12.18 3.84 -11.28
CA PHE A 24 11.35 3.08 -12.21
C PHE A 24 12.13 1.93 -12.86
N THR A 25 13.29 2.24 -13.42
CA THR A 25 14.13 1.26 -14.12
C THR A 25 14.59 0.16 -13.17
N LYS A 26 14.96 0.52 -11.94
CA LYS A 26 15.32 -0.47 -10.91
C LYS A 26 14.15 -1.39 -10.59
N PHE A 27 12.95 -0.86 -10.40
CA PHE A 27 11.75 -1.67 -10.12
C PHE A 27 11.44 -2.62 -11.27
N VAL A 28 11.48 -2.16 -12.52
CA VAL A 28 11.23 -3.00 -13.69
C VAL A 28 12.29 -4.10 -13.81
N ARG A 29 13.57 -3.79 -13.59
CA ARG A 29 14.65 -4.79 -13.65
C ARG A 29 14.50 -5.91 -12.61
N GLU A 30 14.15 -5.55 -11.38
CA GLU A 30 13.90 -6.57 -10.34
C GLU A 30 12.66 -7.39 -10.69
N TRP A 31 11.59 -6.75 -11.17
CA TRP A 31 10.36 -7.42 -11.60
C TRP A 31 10.62 -8.45 -12.72
N GLU A 32 11.42 -8.08 -13.71
CA GLU A 32 11.84 -8.96 -14.80
C GLU A 32 12.77 -10.07 -14.31
N ALA A 33 13.71 -9.76 -13.40
CA ALA A 33 14.63 -10.75 -12.83
C ALA A 33 13.92 -11.83 -12.00
N PHE A 34 12.82 -11.48 -11.34
CA PHE A 34 11.95 -12.41 -10.62
C PHE A 34 10.84 -13.01 -11.48
N GLU A 35 10.79 -12.68 -12.78
CA GLU A 35 9.80 -13.17 -13.74
C GLU A 35 8.34 -12.99 -13.25
N LEU A 36 8.05 -11.84 -12.62
CA LEU A 36 6.74 -11.59 -12.03
C LEU A 36 5.71 -11.23 -13.11
N ASP A 37 4.51 -11.80 -13.04
CA ASP A 37 3.38 -11.37 -13.87
C ASP A 37 2.55 -10.26 -13.19
N ALA A 38 2.39 -10.36 -11.88
CA ALA A 38 1.69 -9.40 -11.03
C ALA A 38 2.28 -9.41 -9.62
N LEU A 39 2.14 -8.29 -8.91
CA LEU A 39 2.47 -8.16 -7.50
C LEU A 39 1.16 -8.07 -6.71
N ILE A 40 0.99 -8.96 -5.72
CA ILE A 40 -0.10 -8.90 -4.76
C ILE A 40 0.44 -8.31 -3.46
N CYS A 41 -0.18 -7.25 -2.99
CA CYS A 41 0.19 -6.57 -1.75
C CYS A 41 -1.07 -6.17 -0.95
N PRO A 42 -0.95 -5.84 0.34
CA PRO A 42 -2.09 -5.35 1.12
C PRO A 42 -2.57 -3.99 0.58
N ALA A 43 -3.89 -3.79 0.42
CA ALA A 43 -4.42 -2.54 -0.13
C ALA A 43 -4.14 -1.33 0.78
N PHE A 44 -4.24 -1.55 2.09
CA PHE A 44 -3.97 -0.53 3.10
C PHE A 44 -3.08 -1.12 4.19
N THR A 45 -1.78 -0.78 4.13
CA THR A 45 -0.78 -1.27 5.10
C THR A 45 -0.61 -0.28 6.24
N GLY A 46 -0.47 -0.78 7.47
CA GLY A 46 -0.06 0.04 8.62
C GLY A 46 1.44 0.19 8.70
N GLY A 47 2.03 0.95 7.77
CA GLY A 47 3.45 1.32 7.81
C GLY A 47 4.45 0.24 7.42
N VAL A 48 5.72 0.65 7.36
CA VAL A 48 6.88 -0.07 6.78
C VAL A 48 7.48 -1.16 7.69
N SER A 49 6.79 -1.53 8.77
CA SER A 49 7.34 -2.51 9.71
C SER A 49 7.22 -3.92 9.14
N PRO A 50 8.32 -4.68 8.99
CA PRO A 50 8.30 -6.06 8.48
C PRO A 50 7.52 -7.04 9.38
N PHE A 51 7.13 -6.60 10.59
CA PHE A 51 6.34 -7.36 11.55
C PHE A 51 4.83 -7.09 11.48
N VAL A 52 4.41 -6.07 10.72
CA VAL A 52 3.01 -5.66 10.58
C VAL A 52 2.42 -6.35 9.35
N LYS A 53 1.88 -7.55 9.56
CA LYS A 53 1.25 -8.39 8.53
C LYS A 53 -0.25 -8.11 8.32
N ASN A 54 -0.77 -6.96 8.74
CA ASN A 54 -2.21 -6.75 8.79
C ASN A 54 -2.69 -5.77 7.72
N ILE A 55 -3.70 -6.21 6.95
CA ILE A 55 -4.53 -5.36 6.10
C ILE A 55 -5.40 -4.52 7.04
N PHE A 56 -5.37 -3.20 6.88
CA PHE A 56 -6.15 -2.31 7.72
C PHE A 56 -7.57 -2.13 7.18
N PRO A 57 -8.61 -2.37 8.00
CA PRO A 57 -9.99 -2.09 7.66
C PRO A 57 -10.27 -0.58 7.69
N ALA A 58 -11.51 -0.19 7.40
CA ALA A 58 -11.92 1.20 7.44
C ALA A 58 -11.65 1.83 8.83
N VAL A 59 -10.92 2.95 8.84
CA VAL A 59 -10.56 3.66 10.07
C VAL A 59 -11.62 4.73 10.42
N PRO A 60 -11.85 5.01 11.71
CA PRO A 60 -12.75 6.09 12.11
C PRO A 60 -12.31 7.46 11.56
N HIS A 61 -13.28 8.34 11.26
CA HIS A 61 -13.07 9.62 10.56
C HIS A 61 -12.00 10.57 11.13
N HIS A 62 -11.62 10.43 12.40
CA HIS A 62 -10.64 11.29 13.06
C HIS A 62 -9.17 10.81 12.95
N TYR A 63 -8.93 9.65 12.33
CA TYR A 63 -7.60 9.06 12.14
C TYR A 63 -6.91 9.33 10.79
N PRO A 64 -7.61 9.50 9.64
CA PRO A 64 -6.95 9.62 8.33
C PRO A 64 -5.87 10.71 8.25
N ASN A 65 -6.07 11.85 8.90
CA ASN A 65 -5.10 12.94 8.93
C ASN A 65 -3.82 12.61 9.72
N ARG A 66 -3.85 11.58 10.57
CA ARG A 66 -2.71 11.14 11.38
C ARG A 66 -2.07 9.86 10.84
N LEU A 67 -2.70 9.18 9.90
CA LEU A 67 -2.27 7.89 9.34
C LEU A 67 -1.70 7.99 7.92
N ALA A 68 -1.11 9.13 7.56
CA ALA A 68 -0.52 9.35 6.23
C ALA A 68 0.52 8.29 5.82
N ILE A 69 1.20 7.67 6.79
CA ILE A 69 2.15 6.58 6.56
C ILE A 69 1.51 5.35 5.89
N CYS A 70 0.20 5.15 6.05
CA CYS A 70 -0.52 4.02 5.47
C CYS A 70 -0.77 4.18 3.97
N ALA A 71 -0.68 5.42 3.46
CA ALA A 71 -0.82 5.72 2.05
C ALA A 71 0.42 5.33 1.23
N PHE A 72 1.43 4.70 1.85
CA PHE A 72 2.63 4.27 1.12
C PHE A 72 2.31 3.20 0.07
N SER A 73 1.51 2.18 0.41
CA SER A 73 1.16 1.10 -0.52
C SER A 73 0.49 1.64 -1.79
N THR A 74 -0.45 2.57 -1.63
CA THR A 74 -1.16 3.19 -2.76
C THR A 74 -0.34 4.29 -3.44
N GLY A 75 0.39 5.10 -2.67
CA GLY A 75 1.20 6.21 -3.16
C GLY A 75 2.43 5.77 -3.96
N LEU A 76 3.00 4.60 -3.66
CA LEU A 76 4.14 4.05 -4.40
C LEU A 76 3.80 3.80 -5.87
N PHE A 77 2.66 3.17 -6.15
CA PHE A 77 2.27 2.85 -7.51
C PHE A 77 1.77 4.08 -8.28
N ASN A 78 1.20 5.07 -7.58
CA ASN A 78 0.97 6.40 -8.17
C ASN A 78 2.28 7.10 -8.58
N LEU A 79 3.35 6.95 -7.79
CA LEU A 79 4.66 7.51 -8.14
C LEU A 79 5.27 6.81 -9.35
N LEU A 80 5.18 5.49 -9.39
CA LEU A 80 5.75 4.64 -10.45
C LEU A 80 4.92 4.64 -11.74
N ASP A 81 3.66 5.07 -11.69
CA ASP A 81 2.70 5.02 -12.80
C ASP A 81 2.42 3.57 -13.23
N PHE A 82 2.23 2.69 -12.24
CA PHE A 82 1.94 1.27 -12.45
C PHE A 82 0.44 1.02 -12.30
N PRO A 83 -0.19 0.21 -13.17
CA PRO A 83 -1.57 -0.21 -13.00
C PRO A 83 -1.75 -0.92 -11.67
N ALA A 84 -2.66 -0.42 -10.84
CA ALA A 84 -2.98 -0.98 -9.53
C ALA A 84 -4.50 -1.04 -9.34
N GLY A 85 -5.01 -2.21 -8.96
CA GLY A 85 -6.41 -2.44 -8.64
C GLY A 85 -6.59 -3.06 -7.27
N VAL A 86 -7.78 -2.94 -6.68
CA VAL A 86 -8.08 -3.44 -5.33
C VAL A 86 -9.25 -4.42 -5.41
N VAL A 87 -9.09 -5.59 -4.77
CA VAL A 87 -10.12 -6.64 -4.71
C VAL A 87 -10.43 -6.95 -3.25
N PRO A 88 -11.72 -6.88 -2.82
CA PRO A 88 -12.13 -7.31 -1.48
C PRO A 88 -11.90 -8.82 -1.30
N THR A 89 -11.24 -9.20 -0.22
CA THR A 89 -10.87 -10.59 0.12
C THR A 89 -11.36 -10.95 1.52
N GLY A 90 -12.62 -10.62 1.83
CA GLY A 90 -13.28 -11.02 3.08
C GLY A 90 -13.49 -9.89 4.07
N THR A 91 -13.78 -10.27 5.32
CA THR A 91 -14.07 -9.36 6.43
C THR A 91 -13.22 -9.70 7.65
N VAL A 92 -12.98 -8.69 8.48
CA VAL A 92 -12.27 -8.87 9.76
C VAL A 92 -13.10 -9.77 10.67
N ASN A 93 -12.45 -10.77 11.26
CA ASN A 93 -13.08 -11.66 12.23
C ASN A 93 -12.81 -11.17 13.68
N SER A 94 -13.52 -11.73 14.66
CA SER A 94 -13.34 -11.33 16.07
C SER A 94 -12.02 -11.79 16.67
N ASP A 95 -11.34 -12.78 16.08
CA ASP A 95 -10.02 -13.21 16.51
C ASP A 95 -8.92 -12.27 16.01
N ASP A 96 -9.10 -11.61 14.87
CA ASP A 96 -8.22 -10.57 14.35
C ASP A 96 -8.16 -9.38 15.31
N ASP A 97 -9.32 -9.00 15.88
CA ASP A 97 -9.39 -7.97 16.94
C ASP A 97 -8.64 -8.40 18.22
N LYS A 98 -8.67 -9.70 18.58
CA LYS A 98 -7.90 -10.23 19.73
C LYS A 98 -6.40 -10.21 19.44
N LEU A 99 -5.98 -10.60 18.24
CA LEU A 99 -4.58 -10.56 17.81
C LEU A 99 -4.05 -9.13 17.75
N LEU A 100 -4.87 -8.17 17.30
CA LEU A 100 -4.55 -6.75 17.37
C LEU A 100 -4.42 -6.27 18.83
N ALA A 101 -5.16 -6.85 19.77
CA ALA A 101 -5.11 -6.50 21.19
C ALA A 101 -3.96 -7.18 21.95
N ASP A 102 -3.27 -8.15 21.37
CA ASP A 102 -2.14 -8.84 21.98
C ASP A 102 -0.79 -8.16 21.63
N GLU A 103 0.04 -7.87 22.64
CA GLU A 103 1.38 -7.30 22.45
C GLU A 103 2.39 -8.32 21.92
N ALA A 104 2.17 -9.62 22.14
CA ALA A 104 3.06 -10.65 21.59
C ALA A 104 2.85 -10.78 20.07
N SER A 105 1.60 -10.68 19.61
CA SER A 105 1.23 -10.72 18.19
C SER A 105 1.45 -9.39 17.48
N TRP A 106 1.14 -8.25 18.11
CA TRP A 106 1.35 -6.91 17.59
C TRP A 106 2.16 -6.06 18.56
N HIS A 107 3.49 -6.19 18.44
CA HIS A 107 4.42 -5.45 19.26
C HIS A 107 4.50 -3.97 18.83
N THR A 108 4.03 -3.07 19.69
CA THR A 108 4.07 -1.63 19.40
C THR A 108 5.28 -0.93 20.01
N GLY A 109 5.87 -1.51 21.05
CA GLY A 109 6.99 -0.90 21.78
C GLY A 109 6.69 0.54 22.19
N ASN A 110 7.59 1.47 21.82
CA ASN A 110 7.41 2.92 22.01
C ASN A 110 7.05 3.68 20.72
N ASP A 111 6.71 2.96 19.64
CA ASP A 111 6.35 3.58 18.37
C ASP A 111 4.92 4.14 18.44
N LEU A 112 4.81 5.47 18.42
CA LEU A 112 3.54 6.18 18.47
C LEU A 112 2.66 5.88 17.25
N ALA A 113 3.26 5.69 16.07
CA ALA A 113 2.52 5.37 14.85
C ALA A 113 1.90 3.97 14.94
N LEU A 114 2.65 2.98 15.44
CA LEU A 114 2.13 1.62 15.64
C LEU A 114 1.03 1.56 16.71
N LYS A 115 1.16 2.34 17.80
CA LYS A 115 0.09 2.45 18.82
C LYS A 115 -1.17 3.10 18.28
N MET A 116 -1.01 4.13 17.45
CA MET A 116 -2.13 4.83 16.84
C MET A 116 -2.82 3.97 15.78
N LEU A 117 -2.05 3.22 14.97
CA LEU A 117 -2.55 2.21 14.05
C LEU A 117 -3.38 1.16 14.77
N ARG A 118 -2.84 0.58 15.84
CA ARG A 118 -3.55 -0.40 16.67
C ARG A 118 -4.86 0.18 17.21
N SER A 119 -4.84 1.42 17.66
CA SER A 119 -6.03 2.09 18.19
C SER A 119 -7.09 2.37 17.11
N ALA A 120 -6.66 2.66 15.87
CA ALA A 120 -7.54 2.92 14.74
C ALA A 120 -8.18 1.64 14.16
N ALA A 121 -7.52 0.49 14.32
CA ALA A 121 -8.00 -0.80 13.82
C ALA A 121 -8.87 -1.60 14.81
N ARG A 122 -9.02 -1.13 16.05
CA ARG A 122 -9.84 -1.82 17.07
C ARG A 122 -11.33 -1.84 16.70
N ASN A 123 -12.00 -2.92 17.11
CA ASN A 123 -13.44 -3.11 16.94
C ASN A 123 -13.85 -3.03 15.47
N SER A 124 -13.05 -3.66 14.62
CA SER A 124 -13.23 -3.64 13.18
C SER A 124 -13.85 -4.91 12.63
N ALA A 125 -14.20 -5.87 13.51
CA ALA A 125 -14.92 -7.08 13.13
C ALA A 125 -16.12 -6.78 12.21
N GLY A 126 -16.21 -7.51 11.10
CA GLY A 126 -17.23 -7.34 10.06
C GLY A 126 -16.89 -6.30 8.98
N LEU A 127 -15.84 -5.49 9.15
CA LEU A 127 -15.40 -4.56 8.11
C LEU A 127 -14.67 -5.30 6.97
N PRO A 128 -14.81 -4.85 5.71
CA PRO A 128 -14.15 -5.49 4.58
C PRO A 128 -12.64 -5.28 4.63
N VAL A 129 -11.90 -6.32 4.24
CA VAL A 129 -10.46 -6.28 3.97
C VAL A 129 -10.22 -6.54 2.49
N ALA A 130 -9.17 -5.93 1.94
CA ALA A 130 -8.88 -6.01 0.52
C ALA A 130 -7.38 -6.13 0.25
N VAL A 131 -7.07 -6.77 -0.88
CA VAL A 131 -5.71 -6.82 -1.43
C VAL A 131 -5.61 -5.90 -2.64
N GLN A 132 -4.40 -5.40 -2.88
CA GLN A 132 -4.05 -4.66 -4.07
C GLN A 132 -3.26 -5.56 -5.02
N VAL A 133 -3.64 -5.51 -6.29
CA VAL A 133 -2.99 -6.19 -7.41
C VAL A 133 -2.33 -5.13 -8.28
N VAL A 134 -1.07 -5.34 -8.61
CA VAL A 134 -0.27 -4.40 -9.41
C VAL A 134 0.40 -5.14 -10.55
N THR A 135 0.53 -4.49 -11.70
CA THR A 135 1.30 -5.00 -12.84
C THR A 135 2.28 -3.95 -13.35
N LEU A 136 3.13 -4.33 -14.31
CA LEU A 136 3.94 -3.38 -15.06
C LEU A 136 3.08 -2.38 -15.87
N PRO A 137 3.63 -1.23 -16.28
CA PRO A 137 2.94 -0.25 -17.11
C PRO A 137 2.39 -0.84 -18.42
N PHE A 138 1.22 -0.35 -18.86
CA PHE A 138 0.53 -0.79 -20.08
C PHE A 138 0.16 -2.28 -20.10
N ARG A 139 -0.22 -2.80 -18.93
CA ARG A 139 -0.66 -4.19 -18.69
C ARG A 139 -1.95 -4.24 -17.88
N GLU A 140 -2.82 -3.27 -18.05
CA GLU A 140 -4.09 -3.13 -17.34
C GLU A 140 -4.96 -4.39 -17.49
N GLU A 141 -4.96 -5.01 -18.68
CA GLU A 141 -5.65 -6.26 -18.95
C GLU A 141 -5.12 -7.43 -18.11
N LYS A 142 -3.80 -7.51 -17.88
CA LYS A 142 -3.22 -8.51 -16.96
C LYS A 142 -3.64 -8.22 -15.53
N CYS A 143 -3.62 -6.96 -15.10
CA CYS A 143 -4.05 -6.55 -13.77
C CYS A 143 -5.50 -6.99 -13.51
N LEU A 144 -6.42 -6.67 -14.43
CA LEU A 144 -7.82 -7.09 -14.36
C LEU A 144 -7.99 -8.61 -14.38
N SER A 145 -7.20 -9.33 -15.19
CA SER A 145 -7.27 -10.80 -15.21
C SER A 145 -6.87 -11.40 -13.87
N VAL A 146 -5.80 -10.91 -13.25
CA VAL A 146 -5.36 -11.40 -11.93
C VAL A 146 -6.39 -11.04 -10.86
N MET A 147 -6.93 -9.82 -10.89
CA MET A 147 -8.01 -9.42 -9.98
C MET A 147 -9.22 -10.35 -10.07
N LYS A 148 -9.60 -10.76 -11.28
CA LYS A 148 -10.70 -11.72 -11.50
C LYS A 148 -10.40 -13.10 -10.91
N GLU A 149 -9.16 -13.58 -11.03
CA GLU A 149 -8.78 -14.85 -10.41
C GLU A 149 -8.76 -14.76 -8.87
N VAL A 150 -8.26 -13.65 -8.31
CA VAL A 150 -8.33 -13.39 -6.86
C VAL A 150 -9.78 -13.37 -6.37
N GLU A 151 -10.66 -12.68 -7.10
CA GLU A 151 -12.08 -12.62 -6.76
C GLU A 151 -12.75 -14.00 -6.79
N LYS A 152 -12.44 -14.84 -7.79
CA LYS A 152 -12.98 -16.22 -7.89
C LYS A 152 -12.51 -17.14 -6.77
N LEU A 153 -11.28 -16.96 -6.29
CA LEU A 153 -10.73 -17.80 -5.22
C LEU A 153 -11.33 -17.45 -3.85
N TRP A 154 -11.83 -16.21 -3.70
CA TRP A 154 -12.32 -15.70 -2.43
C TRP A 154 -13.84 -15.64 -2.29
N LYS A 155 -14.57 -15.72 -3.42
CA LYS A 155 -16.02 -15.92 -3.46
C LYS A 155 -16.36 -17.40 -3.44
#